data_AF-A0A9E2MWD8-F1
#
_entry.id   AF-A0A9E2MWD8-F1
#
_cell.length_a   1.000
_cell.length_b   1.000
_cell.length_c   1.000
_cell.angle_alpha   90.00
_cell.angle_beta   90.00
_cell.angle_gamma   90.00
#
_symmetry.space_group_name_H-M   'P 1'
#
loop_
_entity.id
_entity.type
_entity.pdbx_description
1 polymer ?
#
loop_
_entity_poly.entity_id
_entity_poly.type
_entity_poly.pdbx_seq_one_letter_code
_entity_poly.pdbx_strand_id
1 'polypeptide(L)'
;MTTAGAGRHRPAPAQLQEVKSHLMGFSILDRLRRILSVFDTSHREQAFSLTAVEMEELENIFTLLLLGSFVGFPSPPSFLAIELLPFMEKELAVLNKRAKDSGDMLAEMCGTLGID
;
A
#
# COMPACT_ATOMS: atom_id res chain seq x y z
N MET A 1 38.18 44.61 -63.06
CA MET A 1 37.80 43.30 -63.62
C MET A 1 38.15 42.25 -62.57
N THR A 2 37.31 41.35 -62.08
CA THR A 2 35.88 41.07 -62.22
C THR A 2 35.52 40.02 -61.15
N THR A 3 34.35 40.16 -60.50
CA THR A 3 33.34 39.14 -60.11
C THR A 3 33.79 37.70 -59.75
N ALA A 4 33.29 36.96 -58.75
CA ALA A 4 31.90 36.73 -58.34
C ALA A 4 31.94 35.80 -57.09
N GLY A 5 30.97 35.87 -56.17
CA GLY A 5 29.89 34.87 -56.11
C GLY A 5 30.20 33.75 -55.10
N ALA A 6 29.78 33.86 -53.85
CA ALA A 6 28.50 33.35 -53.35
C ALA A 6 28.38 31.82 -53.43
N GLY A 7 28.38 31.17 -52.25
CA GLY A 7 28.10 29.75 -52.13
C GLY A 7 27.91 29.33 -50.68
N ARG A 8 26.96 29.95 -49.97
CA ARG A 8 26.43 29.38 -48.72
C ARG A 8 25.88 28.00 -49.06
N HIS A 9 26.60 26.97 -48.64
CA HIS A 9 26.17 25.59 -48.74
C HIS A 9 24.97 25.43 -47.79
N ARG A 10 23.77 25.67 -48.31
CA ARG A 10 22.50 25.40 -47.64
C ARG A 10 22.24 23.89 -47.83
N PRO A 11 22.33 23.04 -46.79
CA PRO A 11 21.97 21.65 -46.95
C PRO A 11 20.47 21.56 -47.25
N ALA A 12 20.13 20.69 -48.20
CA ALA A 12 18.80 20.49 -48.73
C ALA A 12 17.82 20.00 -47.64
N PRO A 13 16.53 20.39 -47.71
CA PRO A 13 15.50 20.05 -46.71
C PRO A 13 15.21 18.54 -46.58
N ALA A 14 15.72 17.70 -47.48
CA ALA A 14 15.48 16.25 -47.47
C ALA A 14 16.23 15.49 -46.36
N GLN A 15 17.49 15.87 -46.07
CA GLN A 15 18.32 15.13 -45.10
C GLN A 15 17.97 15.42 -43.63
N LEU A 16 17.30 16.55 -43.38
CA LEU A 16 16.81 16.89 -42.04
C LEU A 16 15.56 16.08 -41.66
N GLN A 17 14.85 15.51 -42.63
CA GLN A 17 13.63 14.72 -42.41
C GLN A 17 13.94 13.27 -42.03
N GLU A 18 14.99 12.70 -42.62
CA GLU A 18 15.44 11.32 -42.41
C GLU A 18 16.17 11.11 -41.07
N VAL A 19 16.99 12.09 -40.65
CA VAL A 19 17.62 12.06 -39.32
C VAL A 19 16.59 12.27 -38.21
N LYS A 20 15.55 13.08 -38.47
CA LYS A 20 14.49 13.38 -37.49
C LYS A 20 13.55 12.20 -37.26
N SER A 21 13.25 11.38 -38.28
CA SER A 21 12.45 10.16 -38.11
C SER A 21 13.18 9.10 -37.27
N HIS A 22 14.47 8.92 -37.49
CA HIS A 22 15.31 8.00 -36.71
C HIS A 22 15.51 8.47 -35.26
N LEU A 23 15.71 9.78 -35.03
CA LEU A 23 15.85 10.35 -33.69
C LEU A 23 14.54 10.32 -32.90
N MET A 24 13.40 10.49 -33.58
CA MET A 24 12.07 10.44 -32.96
C MET A 24 11.71 9.02 -32.50
N GLY A 25 12.09 7.99 -33.28
CA GLY A 25 11.92 6.58 -32.88
C GLY A 25 12.66 6.21 -31.60
N PHE A 26 13.89 6.71 -31.40
CA PHE A 26 14.67 6.46 -30.18
C PHE A 26 14.02 7.09 -28.94
N SER A 27 13.53 8.33 -29.04
CA SER A 27 12.83 9.00 -27.92
C SER A 27 11.48 8.36 -27.58
N ILE A 28 10.77 7.81 -28.56
CA ILE A 28 9.49 7.12 -28.35
C ILE A 28 9.72 5.78 -27.62
N LEU A 29 10.78 5.04 -27.96
CA LEU A 29 11.13 3.79 -27.28
C LEU A 29 11.49 4.02 -25.81
N ASP A 30 12.25 5.07 -25.50
CA ASP A 30 12.57 5.41 -24.10
C ASP A 30 11.33 5.81 -23.31
N ARG A 31 10.40 6.54 -23.94
CA ARG A 31 9.11 6.89 -23.32
C ARG A 31 8.23 5.67 -23.10
N LEU A 32 8.17 4.76 -24.07
CA LEU A 32 7.42 3.51 -23.95
C LEU A 32 8.00 2.61 -22.86
N ARG A 33 9.34 2.51 -22.78
CA ARG A 33 10.04 1.79 -21.71
C ARG A 33 9.73 2.38 -20.33
N ARG A 34 9.68 3.71 -20.22
CA ARG A 34 9.34 4.41 -18.97
C ARG A 34 7.88 4.20 -18.57
N ILE A 35 6.96 4.19 -19.53
CA ILE A 35 5.54 3.89 -19.27
C ILE A 35 5.39 2.43 -18.84
N LEU A 36 6.04 1.48 -19.52
CA LEU A 36 6.05 0.07 -19.14
C LEU A 36 6.63 -0.17 -17.75
N SER A 37 7.72 0.52 -17.36
CA SER A 37 8.28 0.38 -16.01
C SER A 37 7.37 0.92 -14.91
N VAL A 38 6.60 1.98 -15.19
CA VAL A 38 5.63 2.54 -14.24
C VAL A 38 4.38 1.65 -14.15
N PHE A 39 4.02 1.00 -15.26
CA PHE A 39 2.91 0.06 -15.31
C PHE A 39 3.20 -1.23 -14.54
N ASP A 40 4.41 -1.78 -14.66
CA ASP A 40 4.86 -2.96 -13.90
C ASP A 40 4.84 -2.73 -12.39
N THR A 41 5.28 -1.54 -11.93
CA THR A 41 5.20 -1.17 -10.51
C THR A 41 3.76 -1.00 -10.04
N SER A 42 2.90 -0.36 -10.86
CA SER A 42 1.51 -0.11 -10.50
C SER A 42 0.66 -1.39 -10.47
N HIS A 43 0.92 -2.36 -11.35
CA HIS A 43 0.21 -3.63 -11.37
C HIS A 43 0.50 -4.50 -10.15
N ARG A 44 1.76 -4.54 -9.72
CA ARG A 44 2.15 -5.22 -8.48
C ARG A 44 1.45 -4.59 -7.28
N GLU A 45 1.47 -3.27 -7.18
CA GLU A 45 0.87 -2.54 -6.06
C GLU A 45 -0.64 -2.78 -5.93
N GLN A 46 -1.35 -2.84 -7.06
CA GLN A 46 -2.77 -3.17 -7.06
C GLN A 46 -3.05 -4.61 -6.59
N ALA A 47 -2.26 -5.60 -7.02
CA ALA A 47 -2.41 -6.97 -6.57
C ALA A 47 -2.11 -7.15 -5.07
N PHE A 48 -1.11 -6.44 -4.54
CA PHE A 48 -0.79 -6.46 -3.11
C PHE A 48 -1.89 -5.81 -2.26
N SER A 49 -2.50 -4.73 -2.76
CA SER A 49 -3.56 -4.03 -2.02
C SER A 49 -4.78 -4.92 -1.74
N LEU A 50 -5.16 -5.78 -2.70
CA LEU A 50 -6.30 -6.68 -2.52
C LEU A 50 -6.01 -7.74 -1.44
N THR A 51 -4.86 -8.41 -1.54
CA THR A 51 -4.45 -9.42 -0.55
C THR A 51 -4.27 -8.84 0.85
N ALA A 52 -3.83 -7.59 0.97
CA ALA A 52 -3.72 -6.91 2.26
C ALA A 52 -5.09 -6.71 2.93
N VAL A 53 -6.11 -6.32 2.14
CA VAL A 53 -7.48 -6.17 2.65
C VAL A 53 -8.06 -7.52 3.04
N GLU A 54 -7.86 -8.57 2.24
CA GLU A 54 -8.31 -9.93 2.58
C GLU A 54 -7.68 -10.43 3.89
N MET A 55 -6.39 -10.14 4.12
CA MET A 55 -5.70 -10.47 5.36
C MET A 55 -6.32 -9.75 6.56
N GLU A 56 -6.61 -8.46 6.43
CA GLU A 56 -7.26 -7.66 7.48
C GLU A 56 -8.67 -8.19 7.81
N GLU A 57 -9.45 -8.56 6.79
CA GLU A 57 -10.76 -9.18 6.97
C GLU A 57 -10.66 -10.51 7.71
N LEU A 58 -9.66 -11.34 7.39
CA LEU A 58 -9.40 -12.60 8.07
C LEU A 58 -8.98 -12.40 9.54
N GLU A 59 -8.16 -11.40 9.84
CA GLU A 59 -7.78 -11.05 11.21
C GLU A 59 -8.99 -10.56 12.04
N ASN A 60 -9.90 -9.82 11.42
CA ASN A 60 -11.15 -9.39 12.05
C ASN A 60 -12.08 -10.59 12.33
N ILE A 61 -12.29 -11.47 11.35
CA ILE A 61 -13.09 -12.68 11.53
C ILE A 61 -12.45 -13.58 12.59
N PHE A 62 -11.13 -13.73 12.58
CA PHE A 62 -10.38 -14.48 13.58
C PHE A 62 -10.63 -13.95 15.00
N THR A 63 -10.57 -12.64 15.18
CA THR A 63 -10.90 -11.98 16.45
C THR A 63 -12.34 -12.25 16.88
N LEU A 64 -13.31 -12.16 15.95
CA LEU A 64 -14.71 -12.48 16.24
C LEU A 64 -14.91 -13.96 16.57
N LEU A 65 -14.15 -14.87 15.97
CA LEU A 65 -14.18 -16.28 16.35
C LEU A 65 -13.69 -16.44 17.79
N LEU A 66 -12.58 -15.81 18.17
CA LEU A 66 -11.99 -16.02 19.50
C LEU A 66 -12.69 -15.27 20.63
N LEU A 67 -13.09 -14.02 20.39
CA LEU A 67 -13.66 -13.12 21.39
C LEU A 67 -15.13 -12.77 21.15
N GLY A 68 -15.75 -13.30 20.09
CA GLY A 68 -17.14 -12.99 19.73
C GLY A 68 -18.15 -13.33 20.82
N SER A 69 -17.89 -14.38 21.61
CA SER A 69 -18.75 -14.75 22.74
C SER A 69 -18.85 -13.64 23.80
N PHE A 70 -17.80 -12.83 23.98
CA PHE A 70 -17.82 -11.69 24.91
C PHE A 70 -18.69 -10.52 24.43
N VAL A 71 -18.99 -10.48 23.12
CA VAL A 71 -19.84 -9.45 22.49
C VAL A 71 -21.18 -10.02 21.99
N GLY A 72 -21.52 -11.26 22.34
CA GLY A 72 -22.79 -11.91 22.00
C GLY A 72 -22.85 -12.55 20.60
N PHE A 73 -21.72 -12.68 19.91
CA PHE A 73 -21.60 -13.43 18.66
C PHE A 73 -21.36 -14.92 18.92
N PRO A 74 -21.87 -15.82 18.06
CA PRO A 74 -21.59 -17.25 18.17
C PRO A 74 -20.10 -17.52 17.93
N SER A 75 -19.38 -17.89 18.99
CA SER A 75 -17.98 -18.33 18.89
C SER A 75 -17.91 -19.82 18.53
N PRO A 76 -16.86 -20.28 17.84
CA PRO A 76 -16.61 -21.70 17.64
C PRO A 76 -16.43 -22.41 19.00
N PRO A 77 -16.47 -23.75 19.04
CA PRO A 77 -16.28 -24.51 20.27
C PRO A 77 -15.01 -24.07 21.02
N SER A 78 -15.12 -23.83 22.33
CA SER A 78 -14.07 -23.16 23.13
C SER A 78 -12.70 -23.81 23.04
N PHE A 79 -12.64 -25.13 22.83
CA PHE A 79 -11.38 -25.86 22.62
C PHE A 79 -10.59 -25.31 21.42
N LEU A 80 -11.26 -25.11 20.30
CA LEU A 80 -10.66 -24.60 19.07
C LEU A 80 -10.21 -23.14 19.24
N ALA A 81 -10.97 -22.36 20.02
CA ALA A 81 -10.57 -21.01 20.36
C ALA A 81 -9.28 -20.98 21.19
N ILE A 82 -9.16 -21.83 22.21
CA ILE A 82 -7.97 -21.89 23.08
C ILE A 82 -6.71 -22.30 22.32
N GLU A 83 -6.83 -23.25 21.39
CA GLU A 83 -5.70 -23.67 20.54
C GLU A 83 -5.19 -22.52 19.63
N LEU A 84 -6.11 -21.63 19.24
CA LEU A 84 -5.83 -20.51 18.36
C LEU A 84 -5.46 -19.21 19.11
N LEU A 85 -5.76 -19.10 20.40
CA LEU A 85 -5.43 -17.92 21.22
C LEU A 85 -3.96 -17.47 21.14
N PRO A 86 -2.95 -18.36 21.12
CA PRO A 86 -1.54 -17.96 21.04
C PRO A 86 -1.21 -17.11 19.81
N PHE A 87 -1.97 -17.23 18.72
CA PHE A 87 -1.75 -16.43 17.52
C PHE A 87 -2.22 -14.97 17.66
N MET A 88 -2.99 -14.63 18.71
CA MET A 88 -3.40 -13.26 19.05
C MET A 88 -2.49 -12.57 20.08
N GLU A 89 -1.30 -13.10 20.37
CA GLU A 89 -0.45 -12.62 21.47
C GLU A 89 -0.25 -11.10 21.46
N LYS A 90 0.02 -10.52 20.29
CA LYS A 90 0.30 -9.08 20.13
C LYS A 90 -0.93 -8.24 20.43
N GLU A 91 -2.07 -8.66 19.91
CA GLU A 91 -3.37 -8.00 20.06
C GLU A 91 -3.83 -8.07 21.51
N LEU A 92 -3.62 -9.22 22.17
CA LEU A 92 -3.85 -9.40 23.60
C LEU A 92 -2.94 -8.51 24.44
N ALA A 93 -1.68 -8.32 24.05
CA ALA A 93 -0.77 -7.41 24.73
C ALA A 93 -1.25 -5.95 24.65
N VAL A 94 -1.73 -5.52 23.48
CA VAL A 94 -2.33 -4.19 23.29
C VAL A 94 -3.62 -4.05 24.09
N LEU A 95 -4.49 -5.05 24.06
CA LEU A 95 -5.76 -5.06 24.79
C LEU A 95 -5.52 -5.01 26.30
N ASN A 96 -4.56 -5.78 26.82
CA ASN A 96 -4.17 -5.76 28.22
C ASN A 96 -3.62 -4.40 28.65
N LYS A 97 -2.83 -3.73 27.81
CA LYS A 97 -2.37 -2.38 28.09
C LYS A 97 -3.54 -1.40 28.21
N ARG A 98 -4.47 -1.41 27.23
CA ARG A 98 -5.67 -0.56 27.26
C ARG A 98 -6.57 -0.86 28.46
N ALA A 99 -6.69 -2.12 28.85
CA ALA A 99 -7.46 -2.53 30.01
C ALA A 99 -6.87 -1.98 31.32
N LYS A 100 -5.53 -1.98 31.45
CA LYS A 100 -4.84 -1.34 32.58
C LYS A 100 -5.05 0.16 32.60
N ASP A 101 -4.82 0.83 31.47
CA ASP A 101 -5.01 2.28 31.35
C ASP A 101 -6.47 2.68 31.70
N SER A 102 -7.45 1.87 31.30
CA SER A 102 -8.87 2.10 31.65
C SER A 102 -9.17 1.79 33.12
N GLY A 103 -8.52 0.78 33.69
CA GLY A 103 -8.63 0.43 35.10
C GLY A 103 -8.15 1.56 36.01
N ASP A 104 -7.05 2.21 35.66
CA ASP A 104 -6.53 3.37 36.39
C ASP A 104 -7.54 4.53 36.42
N MET A 105 -8.18 4.82 35.28
CA MET A 105 -9.24 5.83 35.20
C MET A 105 -10.47 5.48 36.04
N LEU A 106 -10.89 4.20 36.03
CA LEU A 106 -12.01 3.73 36.86
C LEU A 106 -11.68 3.81 38.35
N ALA A 107 -10.44 3.48 38.73
CA ALA A 107 -9.98 3.58 40.12
C ALA A 107 -9.98 5.03 40.60
N GLU A 108 -9.54 5.99 39.78
CA GLU A 108 -9.63 7.42 40.08
C GLU A 108 -11.09 7.86 40.30
N MET A 109 -12.01 7.46 39.40
CA MET A 109 -13.43 7.79 39.55
C MET A 109 -14.05 7.16 40.81
N CYS A 110 -13.79 5.88 41.10
CA CYS A 110 -14.24 5.24 42.36
C CYS A 110 -13.69 5.95 43.59
N GLY A 111 -12.43 6.40 43.57
CA GLY A 111 -11.83 7.22 44.62
C GLY A 111 -12.55 8.56 44.82
N THR A 112 -12.99 9.23 43.74
CA THR A 112 -13.80 10.45 43.86
C THR A 112 -15.23 10.20 44.37
N LEU A 113 -15.77 9.00 44.13
CA LEU A 113 -17.10 8.60 44.59
C LEU A 113 -17.11 8.12 46.05
N GLY A 114 -15.94 8.06 46.71
CA GLY A 114 -15.83 7.66 48.12
C GLY A 114 -16.14 6.18 48.36
N ILE A 115 -16.04 5.35 47.33
CA ILE A 115 -16.17 3.90 47.43
C ILE A 115 -14.79 3.36 47.83
N ASP A 116 -14.59 3.16 49.13
CA ASP A 116 -13.47 2.38 49.69
C ASP A 116 -13.75 0.87 49.55
#